data_AF-A0A540NQY9-F1
#
_entry.id   AF-A0A540NQY9-F1
#
_cell.length_a   1.000
_cell.length_b   1.000
_cell.length_c   1.000
_cell.angle_alpha   90.00
_cell.angle_beta   90.00
_cell.angle_gamma   90.00
#
_symmetry.space_group_name_H-M   'P 1'
#
loop_
_entity.id
_entity.type
_entity.pdbx_description
1 polymer ?
#
loop_
_entity_poly.entity_id
_entity_poly.type
_entity_poly.pdbx_seq_one_letter_code
_entity_poly.pdbx_strand_id
1 'polypeptide(L)'
;MGYDGIVLESWSRWAAFRILHDPSMRNMALQFIKELGDALHGVSLEKNDKQRLQLVYVIGPPQSEKLQPHDFGPKDLRSLDDAVDGFSLMTYDFSGPHNPGPNAPLKWIHSTLWLLLGTDEDCARARRIFLGINFYGNDFLLKGGPGGGAITGRDYLSLLEKHKPQLQWEKNSAEHLFYYSDDENNFHAVFYPSPMSISVRLEVGRYWGCGISIWEIGQGLDFFFDLL
;
A
#
# COMPACT_ATOMS: atom_id res chain seq x y z
N MET A 1 5.21 -24.34 -13.31
CA MET A 1 5.73 -23.39 -12.30
C MET A 1 5.04 -23.73 -10.98
N GLY A 2 5.77 -23.90 -9.88
CA GLY A 2 5.22 -24.34 -8.59
C GLY A 2 4.76 -23.16 -7.73
N TYR A 3 3.84 -22.33 -8.25
CA TYR A 3 3.28 -21.20 -7.51
C TYR A 3 2.18 -21.67 -6.56
N ASP A 4 2.04 -20.97 -5.43
CA ASP A 4 0.98 -21.21 -4.45
C ASP A 4 -0.30 -20.39 -4.71
N GLY A 5 -0.29 -19.50 -5.70
CA GLY A 5 -1.42 -18.61 -5.98
C GLY A 5 -1.09 -17.45 -6.93
N ILE A 6 -1.99 -16.47 -6.95
CA ILE A 6 -1.91 -15.25 -7.75
C ILE A 6 -2.13 -14.03 -6.86
N VAL A 7 -1.31 -12.99 -7.06
CA VAL A 7 -1.60 -11.62 -6.60
C VAL A 7 -2.11 -10.83 -7.80
N LEU A 8 -3.40 -10.50 -7.82
CA LEU A 8 -4.04 -9.81 -8.94
C LEU A 8 -4.16 -8.31 -8.66
N GLU A 9 -3.49 -7.50 -9.48
CA GLU A 9 -3.66 -6.05 -9.50
C GLU A 9 -4.39 -5.59 -10.76
N SER A 10 -5.70 -5.39 -10.64
CA SER A 10 -6.53 -4.91 -11.75
C SER A 10 -7.45 -3.73 -11.38
N TRP A 11 -7.82 -3.56 -10.10
CA TRP A 11 -8.76 -2.52 -9.67
C TRP A 11 -8.31 -1.12 -10.04
N SER A 12 -7.05 -0.77 -9.74
CA SER A 12 -6.44 0.54 -10.02
C SER A 12 -6.49 0.86 -11.51
N ARG A 13 -6.23 -0.13 -12.37
CA ARG A 13 -6.27 0.00 -13.83
C ARG A 13 -7.70 0.20 -14.32
N TRP A 14 -8.66 -0.60 -13.84
CA TRP A 14 -10.07 -0.43 -14.20
C TRP A 14 -10.64 0.92 -13.75
N ALA A 15 -10.24 1.40 -12.57
CA ALA A 15 -10.58 2.74 -12.09
C ALA A 15 -10.01 3.83 -13.01
N ALA A 16 -8.72 3.74 -13.36
CA ALA A 16 -8.06 4.70 -14.23
C ALA A 16 -8.71 4.79 -15.64
N PHE A 17 -9.15 3.65 -16.19
CA PHE A 17 -9.89 3.59 -17.45
C PHE A 17 -11.39 3.87 -17.32
N ARG A 18 -11.86 4.25 -16.11
CA ARG A 18 -13.26 4.54 -15.78
C ARG A 18 -14.23 3.37 -16.01
N ILE A 19 -13.72 2.14 -16.10
CA ILE A 19 -14.53 0.93 -16.27
C ILE A 19 -15.49 0.76 -15.09
N LEU A 20 -15.03 1.08 -13.87
CA LEU A 20 -15.80 0.92 -12.64
C LEU A 20 -16.92 1.96 -12.45
N HIS A 21 -17.01 2.97 -13.33
CA HIS A 21 -18.09 3.96 -13.30
C HIS A 21 -19.37 3.43 -13.95
N ASP A 22 -19.26 2.44 -14.84
CA ASP A 22 -20.40 1.74 -15.39
C ASP A 22 -20.79 0.57 -14.44
N PRO A 23 -22.03 0.55 -13.90
CA PRO A 23 -22.43 -0.49 -12.95
C PRO A 23 -22.39 -1.92 -13.52
N SER A 24 -22.68 -2.08 -14.82
CA SER A 24 -22.66 -3.38 -15.49
C SER A 24 -21.22 -3.89 -15.60
N MET A 25 -20.30 -3.02 -16.03
CA MET A 25 -18.87 -3.33 -16.13
C MET A 25 -18.24 -3.58 -14.76
N ARG A 26 -18.61 -2.80 -13.73
CA ARG A 26 -18.17 -3.06 -12.35
C ARG A 26 -18.63 -4.43 -11.86
N ASN A 27 -19.89 -4.79 -12.12
CA ASN A 27 -20.41 -6.10 -11.73
C ASN A 27 -19.69 -7.24 -12.47
N MET A 28 -19.41 -7.08 -13.77
CA MET A 28 -18.60 -8.03 -14.53
C MET A 28 -17.18 -8.15 -13.99
N ALA A 29 -16.56 -7.04 -13.58
CA ALA A 29 -15.22 -7.03 -12.98
C ALA A 29 -15.19 -7.80 -11.65
N LEU A 30 -16.18 -7.58 -10.77
CA LEU A 30 -16.32 -8.33 -9.52
C LEU A 30 -16.61 -9.82 -9.79
N GLN A 31 -17.46 -10.12 -10.77
CA GLN A 31 -17.79 -11.50 -11.15
C GLN A 31 -16.55 -12.24 -11.69
N PHE A 32 -15.73 -11.57 -12.50
CA PHE A 32 -14.45 -12.11 -12.97
C PHE A 32 -13.52 -12.50 -11.81
N ILE A 33 -13.41 -11.64 -10.78
CA ILE A 33 -12.59 -11.96 -9.60
C ILE A 33 -13.12 -13.20 -8.88
N LYS A 34 -14.45 -13.35 -8.77
CA LYS A 34 -15.08 -14.52 -8.16
C LYS A 34 -14.79 -15.79 -8.92
N GLU A 35 -15.03 -15.77 -10.23
CA GLU A 35 -14.78 -16.92 -11.10
C GLU A 35 -13.30 -17.31 -11.12
N LEU A 36 -12.39 -16.33 -11.07
CA LEU A 36 -10.96 -16.61 -10.92
C LEU A 36 -10.64 -17.25 -9.58
N GLY A 37 -11.20 -16.75 -8.48
CA GLY A 37 -11.05 -17.34 -7.14
C GLY A 37 -11.54 -18.78 -7.10
N ASP A 38 -12.76 -19.04 -7.59
CA ASP A 38 -13.34 -20.38 -7.68
C ASP A 38 -12.48 -21.32 -8.52
N ALA A 39 -11.97 -20.84 -9.67
CA ALA A 39 -11.10 -21.61 -10.54
C ALA A 39 -9.78 -21.98 -9.84
N LEU A 40 -9.15 -21.04 -9.13
CA LEU A 40 -7.92 -21.27 -8.36
C LEU A 40 -8.16 -22.24 -7.19
N HIS A 41 -9.26 -22.07 -6.47
CA HIS A 41 -9.63 -22.92 -5.34
C HIS A 41 -9.98 -24.35 -5.75
N GLY A 42 -10.46 -24.54 -6.98
CA GLY A 42 -10.77 -25.86 -7.57
C GLY A 42 -9.55 -26.65 -8.08
N VAL A 43 -8.37 -26.04 -8.15
CA VAL A 43 -7.15 -26.76 -8.57
C VAL A 43 -6.66 -27.66 -7.42
N SER A 44 -6.66 -28.98 -7.66
CA SER A 44 -6.00 -29.94 -6.78
C SER A 44 -4.51 -29.99 -7.07
N LEU A 45 -3.67 -29.65 -6.09
CA LEU A 45 -2.22 -29.74 -6.22
C LEU A 45 -1.76 -31.17 -5.91
N GLU A 46 -1.16 -31.84 -6.90
CA GLU A 46 -0.66 -33.24 -6.82
C GLU A 46 0.28 -33.51 -5.64
N LYS A 47 0.90 -32.47 -5.07
CA LYS A 47 1.85 -32.59 -3.95
C LYS A 47 1.18 -32.58 -2.57
N ASN A 48 -0.07 -32.14 -2.46
CA ASN A 48 -0.79 -32.06 -1.19
C ASN A 48 -2.29 -31.85 -1.45
N ASP A 49 -3.11 -32.91 -1.31
CA ASP A 49 -4.57 -32.90 -1.57
C ASP A 49 -5.38 -31.88 -0.73
N LYS A 50 -4.72 -31.10 0.14
CA LYS A 50 -5.32 -30.08 1.01
C LYS A 50 -4.95 -28.65 0.64
N GLN A 51 -4.03 -28.43 -0.30
CA GLN A 51 -3.55 -27.09 -0.62
C GLN A 51 -4.19 -26.60 -1.93
N ARG A 52 -5.05 -25.59 -1.80
CA ARG A 52 -5.66 -24.88 -2.93
C ARG A 52 -4.81 -23.69 -3.33
N LEU A 53 -4.82 -23.30 -4.61
CA LEU A 53 -4.15 -22.08 -5.05
C LEU A 53 -4.84 -20.86 -4.43
N GLN A 54 -4.07 -19.90 -3.94
CA GLN A 54 -4.61 -18.70 -3.27
C GLN A 54 -4.81 -17.54 -4.24
N LEU A 55 -5.80 -16.70 -3.95
CA LEU A 55 -6.00 -15.42 -4.64
C LEU A 55 -5.83 -14.27 -3.64
N VAL A 56 -4.81 -13.44 -3.86
CA VAL A 56 -4.66 -12.14 -3.19
C VAL A 56 -5.06 -11.04 -4.17
N TYR A 57 -5.93 -10.13 -3.75
CA TYR A 57 -6.41 -9.04 -4.60
C TYR A 57 -5.83 -7.70 -4.16
N VAL A 58 -5.24 -6.95 -5.08
CA VAL A 58 -4.67 -5.63 -4.76
C VAL A 58 -5.77 -4.57 -4.83
N ILE A 59 -5.92 -3.81 -3.74
CA ILE A 59 -6.91 -2.75 -3.61
C ILE A 59 -6.24 -1.42 -3.27
N GLY A 60 -6.77 -0.35 -3.85
CA GLY A 60 -6.32 1.01 -3.57
C GLY A 60 -7.08 1.63 -2.38
N PRO A 61 -6.49 2.64 -1.73
CA PRO A 61 -7.18 3.46 -0.76
C PRO A 61 -8.28 4.30 -1.45
N PRO A 62 -9.33 4.74 -0.73
CA PRO A 62 -10.32 5.68 -1.26
C PRO A 62 -9.67 6.99 -1.73
N GLN A 63 -10.22 7.60 -2.79
CA GLN A 63 -9.67 8.85 -3.34
C GLN A 63 -9.90 10.07 -2.44
N SER A 64 -10.83 9.99 -1.48
CA SER A 64 -11.18 11.10 -0.59
C SER A 64 -11.50 10.62 0.81
N GLU A 65 -11.69 11.55 1.75
CA GLU A 65 -12.07 11.25 3.15
C GLU A 65 -13.43 10.52 3.27
N LYS A 66 -14.21 10.48 2.19
CA LYS A 66 -15.46 9.72 2.09
C LYS A 66 -15.36 8.75 0.92
N LEU A 67 -15.95 7.57 1.08
CA LEU A 67 -16.08 6.62 -0.02
C LEU A 67 -16.90 7.23 -1.14
N GLN A 68 -16.31 7.29 -2.33
CA GLN A 68 -17.02 7.63 -3.55
C GLN A 68 -17.72 6.39 -4.11
N PRO A 69 -18.79 6.56 -4.92
CA PRO A 69 -19.57 5.44 -5.45
C PRO A 69 -18.76 4.37 -6.21
N HIS A 70 -17.60 4.76 -6.76
CA HIS A 70 -16.75 3.91 -7.59
C HIS A 70 -15.47 3.44 -6.86
N ASP A 71 -15.22 3.91 -5.63
CA ASP A 71 -14.13 3.40 -4.80
C ASP A 71 -14.37 1.92 -4.46
N PHE A 72 -13.30 1.18 -4.14
CA PHE A 72 -13.45 -0.12 -3.52
C PHE A 72 -13.92 0.08 -2.08
N GLY A 73 -15.07 -0.49 -1.71
CA GLY A 73 -15.68 -0.26 -0.41
C GLY A 73 -16.04 -1.54 0.34
N PRO A 74 -16.62 -1.40 1.55
CA PRO A 74 -17.02 -2.54 2.39
C PRO A 74 -17.96 -3.52 1.70
N LYS A 75 -18.80 -3.04 0.76
CA LYS A 75 -19.72 -3.89 -0.01
C LYS A 75 -18.97 -4.78 -1.00
N ASP A 76 -17.96 -4.24 -1.70
CA ASP A 76 -17.14 -5.01 -2.63
C ASP A 76 -16.30 -6.02 -1.85
N LEU A 77 -15.68 -5.59 -0.74
CA LEU A 77 -14.93 -6.45 0.17
C LEU A 77 -15.76 -7.68 0.57
N ARG A 78 -16.95 -7.47 1.14
CA ARG A 78 -17.88 -8.54 1.52
C ARG A 78 -18.30 -9.41 0.35
N SER A 79 -18.48 -8.83 -0.83
CA SER A 79 -18.91 -9.59 -1.99
C SER A 79 -17.87 -10.61 -2.47
N LEU A 80 -16.60 -10.44 -2.08
CA LEU A 80 -15.47 -11.26 -2.47
C LEU A 80 -14.99 -12.21 -1.36
N ASP A 81 -15.70 -12.29 -0.22
CA ASP A 81 -15.27 -13.06 0.97
C ASP A 81 -15.03 -14.55 0.69
N ASP A 82 -15.74 -15.16 -0.26
CA ASP A 82 -15.57 -16.60 -0.57
C ASP A 82 -14.49 -16.86 -1.63
N ALA A 83 -14.12 -15.85 -2.42
CA ALA A 83 -13.26 -15.99 -3.58
C ALA A 83 -11.81 -15.50 -3.36
N VAL A 84 -11.61 -14.56 -2.43
CA VAL A 84 -10.31 -13.90 -2.19
C VAL A 84 -9.77 -14.29 -0.82
N ASP A 85 -8.53 -14.78 -0.78
CA ASP A 85 -7.85 -15.23 0.45
C ASP A 85 -7.19 -14.06 1.21
N GLY A 86 -6.86 -12.97 0.52
CA GLY A 86 -6.30 -11.76 1.13
C GLY A 86 -6.36 -10.53 0.22
N PHE A 87 -6.26 -9.34 0.82
CA PHE A 87 -6.32 -8.07 0.12
C PHE A 87 -5.04 -7.28 0.40
N SER A 88 -4.21 -7.06 -0.62
CA SER A 88 -3.05 -6.17 -0.51
C SER A 88 -3.52 -4.73 -0.65
N LEU A 89 -3.57 -4.00 0.47
CA LEU A 89 -4.06 -2.63 0.52
C LEU A 89 -2.90 -1.65 0.30
N MET A 90 -2.94 -0.89 -0.79
CA MET A 90 -1.88 0.05 -1.18
C MET A 90 -1.91 1.36 -0.36
N THR A 91 -1.69 1.27 0.95
CA THR A 91 -1.64 2.42 1.89
C THR A 91 -0.29 3.16 1.83
N TYR A 92 0.15 3.51 0.63
CA TYR A 92 1.33 4.31 0.32
C TYR A 92 1.06 5.13 -0.95
N ASP A 93 2.04 5.92 -1.42
CA ASP A 93 1.88 6.90 -2.51
C ASP A 93 0.81 7.96 -2.24
N PHE A 94 0.71 8.42 -1.00
CA PHE A 94 -0.18 9.53 -0.62
C PHE A 94 0.23 10.85 -1.30
N SER A 95 1.54 11.10 -1.38
CA SER A 95 2.13 12.28 -2.00
C SER A 95 2.85 11.91 -3.29
N GLY A 96 2.97 12.90 -4.19
CA GLY A 96 3.69 12.74 -5.46
C GLY A 96 4.37 14.04 -5.91
N PRO A 97 5.06 14.05 -7.06
CA PRO A 97 5.90 15.18 -7.49
C PRO A 97 5.16 16.53 -7.64
N HIS A 98 3.84 16.50 -7.84
CA HIS A 98 2.99 17.69 -7.92
C HIS A 98 2.43 18.14 -6.56
N ASN A 99 2.49 17.29 -5.54
CA ASN A 99 2.09 17.58 -4.17
C ASN A 99 3.04 16.87 -3.17
N PRO A 100 4.29 17.38 -3.05
CA PRO A 100 5.31 16.78 -2.19
C PRO A 100 4.86 16.64 -0.74
N GLY A 101 5.22 15.53 -0.11
CA GLY A 101 4.83 15.24 1.27
C GLY A 101 5.13 13.81 1.71
N PRO A 102 4.58 13.38 2.85
CA PRO A 102 4.79 12.04 3.40
C PRO A 102 4.31 10.92 2.47
N ASN A 103 4.95 9.75 2.56
CA ASN A 103 4.61 8.60 1.73
C ASN A 103 3.25 8.00 2.10
N ALA A 104 2.95 7.91 3.40
CA ALA A 104 1.81 7.19 3.94
C ALA A 104 1.38 7.75 5.31
N PRO A 105 0.76 8.95 5.41
CA PRO A 105 0.41 9.55 6.68
C PRO A 105 -0.40 8.61 7.59
N LEU A 106 0.01 8.47 8.85
CA LEU A 106 -0.62 7.53 9.79
C LEU A 106 -2.14 7.77 9.95
N LYS A 107 -2.57 9.03 10.05
CA LYS A 107 -4.01 9.38 10.12
C LYS A 107 -4.79 8.90 8.90
N TRP A 108 -4.20 9.01 7.71
CA TRP A 108 -4.83 8.55 6.46
C TRP A 108 -4.93 7.02 6.41
N ILE A 109 -3.91 6.31 6.90
CA ILE A 109 -3.97 4.84 7.05
C ILE A 109 -5.15 4.44 7.95
N HIS A 110 -5.28 5.06 9.13
CA HIS A 110 -6.40 4.78 10.04
C HIS A 110 -7.76 5.07 9.39
N SER A 111 -7.90 6.21 8.71
CA SER A 111 -9.14 6.56 8.01
C SER A 111 -9.47 5.58 6.90
N THR A 112 -8.47 5.10 6.16
CA THR A 112 -8.64 4.10 5.09
C THR A 112 -9.16 2.78 5.64
N LEU A 113 -8.55 2.27 6.72
CA LEU A 113 -8.99 1.05 7.38
C LEU A 113 -10.40 1.21 7.97
N TRP A 114 -10.69 2.36 8.59
CA TRP A 114 -12.00 2.65 9.15
C TRP A 114 -13.09 2.70 8.07
N LEU A 115 -12.83 3.33 6.92
CA LEU A 115 -13.79 3.37 5.80
C LEU A 115 -14.05 1.98 5.21
N LEU A 116 -13.04 1.12 5.17
CA LEU A 116 -13.12 -0.21 4.56
C LEU A 116 -13.74 -1.26 5.50
N LEU A 117 -13.39 -1.22 6.78
CA LEU A 117 -13.78 -2.22 7.77
C LEU A 117 -14.94 -1.75 8.66
N GLY A 118 -15.14 -0.45 8.82
CA GLY A 118 -16.14 0.14 9.69
C GLY A 118 -15.75 0.11 11.18
N THR A 119 -16.76 0.20 12.05
CA THR A 119 -16.63 0.04 13.51
C THR A 119 -16.88 -1.38 13.98
N ASP A 120 -17.44 -2.23 13.11
CA ASP A 120 -17.58 -3.64 13.40
C ASP A 120 -16.19 -4.26 13.27
N GLU A 121 -15.59 -4.59 14.42
CA GLU A 121 -14.42 -5.44 14.55
C GLU A 121 -14.76 -6.86 14.08
N ASP A 122 -15.19 -7.02 12.83
CA ASP A 122 -15.26 -8.30 12.17
C ASP A 122 -13.81 -8.75 11.93
N CYS A 123 -13.21 -9.23 13.01
CA CYS A 123 -11.83 -9.70 13.11
C CYS A 123 -11.50 -10.66 11.96
N ALA A 124 -12.50 -11.37 11.41
CA ALA A 124 -12.31 -12.28 10.31
C ALA A 124 -11.92 -11.55 9.01
N ARG A 125 -12.57 -10.42 8.68
CA ARG A 125 -12.22 -9.63 7.49
C ARG A 125 -10.93 -8.86 7.67
N ALA A 126 -10.70 -8.29 8.86
CA ALA A 126 -9.47 -7.53 9.11
C ALA A 126 -8.20 -8.37 8.91
N ARG A 127 -8.23 -9.65 9.33
CA ARG A 127 -7.13 -10.62 9.12
C ARG A 127 -6.80 -10.90 7.65
N ARG A 128 -7.74 -10.63 6.74
CA ARG A 128 -7.52 -10.77 5.30
C ARG A 128 -7.00 -9.49 4.66
N ILE A 129 -6.97 -8.37 5.38
CA ILE A 129 -6.33 -7.14 4.89
C ILE A 129 -4.84 -7.20 5.20
N PHE A 130 -4.02 -6.93 4.19
CA PHE A 130 -2.58 -6.74 4.31
C PHE A 130 -2.28 -5.26 4.17
N LEU A 131 -1.93 -4.62 5.28
CA LEU A 131 -1.60 -3.20 5.33
C LEU A 131 -0.29 -2.96 4.56
N GLY A 132 -0.37 -2.14 3.51
CA GLY A 132 0.78 -1.79 2.67
C GLY A 132 1.78 -0.89 3.38
N ILE A 133 3.06 -1.28 3.34
CA ILE A 133 4.20 -0.54 3.86
C ILE A 133 5.21 -0.34 2.73
N ASN A 134 5.52 0.91 2.41
CA ASN A 134 6.56 1.25 1.44
C ASN A 134 7.96 1.09 2.06
N PHE A 135 8.86 0.45 1.32
CA PHE A 135 10.30 0.34 1.64
C PHE A 135 11.17 1.30 0.81
N TYR A 136 10.59 1.95 -0.19
CA TYR A 136 11.16 3.13 -0.84
C TYR A 136 10.75 4.41 -0.11
N GLY A 137 11.46 5.50 -0.40
CA GLY A 137 11.06 6.85 -0.05
C GLY A 137 10.89 7.72 -1.29
N ASN A 138 10.69 9.01 -1.11
CA ASN A 138 10.66 9.99 -2.19
C ASN A 138 11.63 11.13 -1.90
N ASP A 139 12.32 11.59 -2.93
CA ASP A 139 13.05 12.86 -2.95
C ASP A 139 12.33 13.81 -3.88
N PHE A 140 11.72 14.86 -3.32
CA PHE A 140 10.90 15.82 -4.05
C PHE A 140 11.59 17.17 -4.22
N LEU A 141 11.46 17.72 -5.43
CA LEU A 141 11.84 19.10 -5.71
C LEU A 141 10.77 20.06 -5.19
N LEU A 142 11.12 20.93 -4.24
CA LEU A 142 10.20 21.93 -3.66
C LEU A 142 10.26 23.29 -4.34
N LYS A 143 11.41 23.66 -4.93
CA LYS A 143 11.61 24.90 -5.70
C LYS A 143 12.35 24.56 -6.99
N GLY A 144 11.79 24.99 -8.12
CA GLY A 144 12.34 24.71 -9.47
C GLY A 144 11.34 24.10 -10.44
N GLY A 145 10.16 23.69 -9.96
CA GLY A 145 9.10 23.06 -10.75
C GLY A 145 8.63 21.74 -10.13
N PRO A 146 7.62 21.06 -10.71
CA PRO A 146 7.29 19.71 -10.30
C PRO A 146 8.45 18.76 -10.66
N GLY A 147 8.87 17.94 -9.71
CA GLY A 147 10.00 17.05 -9.92
C GLY A 147 10.31 16.17 -8.71
N GLY A 148 11.28 15.30 -8.88
CA GLY A 148 11.60 14.28 -7.90
C GLY A 148 10.79 12.99 -8.07
N GLY A 149 11.04 12.03 -7.20
CA GLY A 149 10.42 10.71 -7.29
C GLY A 149 11.00 9.71 -6.31
N ALA A 150 10.68 8.44 -6.54
CA ALA A 150 11.05 7.35 -5.66
C ALA A 150 12.57 7.19 -5.55
N ILE A 151 13.03 6.96 -4.32
CA ILE A 151 14.42 6.67 -3.98
C ILE A 151 14.51 5.36 -3.19
N THR A 152 15.57 4.60 -3.42
CA THR A 152 15.88 3.37 -2.69
C THR A 152 16.72 3.66 -1.45
N GLY A 153 16.96 2.63 -0.61
CA GLY A 153 17.84 2.73 0.55
C GLY A 153 19.26 3.15 0.18
N ARG A 154 19.78 2.71 -0.98
CA ARG A 154 21.09 3.14 -1.47
C ARG A 154 21.13 4.64 -1.77
N ASP A 155 20.10 5.14 -2.44
CA ASP A 155 19.98 6.56 -2.80
C ASP A 155 19.85 7.41 -1.53
N TYR A 156 18.99 6.97 -0.59
CA TYR A 156 18.81 7.60 0.71
C TYR A 156 20.14 7.71 1.49
N LEU A 157 20.90 6.62 1.62
CA LEU A 157 22.19 6.64 2.31
C LEU A 157 23.20 7.59 1.63
N SER A 158 23.21 7.63 0.29
CA SER A 158 24.08 8.53 -0.48
C SER A 158 23.75 10.00 -0.21
N LEU A 159 22.46 10.34 -0.11
CA LEU A 159 22.00 11.69 0.24
C LEU A 159 22.41 12.08 1.67
N LEU A 160 22.28 11.15 2.62
CA LEU A 160 22.73 11.38 4.00
C LEU A 160 24.23 11.62 4.10
N GLU A 161 25.04 10.84 3.38
CA GLU A 161 26.50 10.98 3.36
C GLU A 161 26.94 12.31 2.74
N LYS A 162 26.33 12.67 1.59
CA LYS A 162 26.66 13.90 0.85
C LYS A 162 26.25 15.16 1.62
N HIS A 163 25.01 15.23 2.10
CA HIS A 163 24.43 16.46 2.63
C HIS A 163 24.45 16.56 4.16
N LYS A 164 24.65 15.44 4.86
CA LYS A 164 24.62 15.36 6.34
C LYS A 164 23.45 16.15 6.97
N PRO A 165 22.22 15.95 6.47
CA PRO A 165 21.10 16.77 6.87
C PRO A 165 20.62 16.42 8.29
N GLN A 166 19.90 17.34 8.92
CA GLN A 166 19.19 17.03 10.16
C GLN A 166 17.88 16.32 9.84
N LEU A 167 17.71 15.09 10.37
CA LEU A 167 16.46 14.35 10.29
C LEU A 167 15.41 14.97 11.22
N GLN A 168 14.19 15.15 10.71
CA GLN A 168 13.05 15.71 11.43
C GLN A 168 11.94 14.67 11.51
N TRP A 169 11.40 14.46 12.71
CA TRP A 169 10.21 13.63 12.89
C TRP A 169 8.94 14.48 12.78
N GLU A 170 8.11 14.20 11.79
CA GLU A 170 6.80 14.86 11.64
C GLU A 170 5.72 14.02 12.31
N LYS A 171 5.14 14.55 13.38
CA LYS A 171 4.24 13.79 14.28
C LYS A 171 2.90 13.40 13.65
N ASN A 172 2.38 14.16 12.68
CA ASN A 172 1.05 13.89 12.12
C ASN A 172 1.05 12.74 11.11
N SER A 173 2.07 12.69 10.26
CA SER A 173 2.33 11.62 9.29
C SER A 173 3.04 10.44 9.92
N ALA A 174 3.72 10.66 11.05
CA ALA A 174 4.59 9.68 11.70
C ALA A 174 5.67 9.17 10.73
N GLU A 175 6.35 10.13 10.08
CA GLU A 175 7.46 9.91 9.16
C GLU A 175 8.64 10.82 9.49
N HIS A 176 9.83 10.33 9.18
CA HIS A 176 11.01 11.17 9.13
C HIS A 176 11.10 11.86 7.77
N LEU A 177 11.53 13.11 7.79
CA LEU A 177 11.93 13.84 6.60
C LEU A 177 13.22 14.60 6.83
N PHE A 178 13.87 14.99 5.75
CA PHE A 178 14.90 16.01 5.79
C PHE A 178 14.87 16.89 4.56
N TYR A 179 15.56 18.02 4.64
CA TYR A 179 15.69 18.96 3.54
C TYR A 179 17.15 19.12 3.18
N TYR A 180 17.43 19.36 1.90
CA TYR A 180 18.76 19.74 1.44
C TYR A 180 18.67 20.65 0.21
N SER A 181 19.79 21.30 -0.11
CA SER A 181 19.98 21.98 -1.39
C SER A 181 21.02 21.23 -2.21
N ASP A 182 20.70 20.99 -3.48
CA ASP A 182 21.64 20.37 -4.42
C ASP A 182 22.70 21.38 -4.90
N ASP A 183 23.59 20.92 -5.78
CA ASP A 183 24.70 21.74 -6.29
C ASP A 183 24.22 22.89 -7.21
N GLU A 184 22.96 22.82 -7.67
CA GLU A 184 22.30 23.85 -8.49
C GLU A 184 21.45 24.82 -7.63
N ASN A 185 21.50 24.72 -6.30
CA ASN A 185 20.65 25.44 -5.33
C ASN A 185 19.16 25.12 -5.42
N ASN A 186 18.78 24.00 -6.04
CA ASN A 186 17.42 23.51 -5.96
C ASN A 186 17.14 23.02 -4.54
N PHE A 187 15.91 23.22 -4.04
CA PHE A 187 15.55 22.84 -2.68
C PHE A 187 14.73 21.55 -2.69
N HIS A 188 15.18 20.56 -1.92
CA HIS A 188 14.63 19.22 -1.90
C HIS A 188 14.03 18.87 -0.53
N ALA A 189 13.03 18.00 -0.54
CA ALA A 189 12.49 17.34 0.64
C ALA A 189 12.45 15.83 0.44
N VAL A 190 13.09 15.11 1.36
CA VAL A 190 13.22 13.66 1.30
C VAL A 190 12.40 13.02 2.41
N PHE A 191 11.55 12.07 2.05
CA PHE A 191 10.75 11.25 2.95
C PHE A 191 11.13 9.79 2.72
N TYR A 192 11.83 9.16 3.67
CA TYR A 192 12.23 7.75 3.56
C TYR A 192 11.83 7.02 4.86
N PRO A 193 11.40 5.75 4.77
CA PRO A 193 11.06 4.96 5.96
C PRO A 193 12.22 4.90 6.96
N SER A 194 11.86 4.82 8.23
CA SER A 194 12.78 4.66 9.36
C SER A 194 12.27 3.51 10.22
N PRO A 195 13.09 2.93 11.12
CA PRO A 195 12.61 1.91 12.04
C PRO A 195 11.39 2.37 12.84
N MET A 196 11.38 3.64 13.26
CA MET A 196 10.26 4.23 13.98
C MET A 196 8.99 4.31 13.13
N SER A 197 9.10 4.80 11.88
CA SER A 197 7.93 4.92 10.99
C SER A 197 7.37 3.56 10.58
N ILE A 198 8.21 2.54 10.44
CA ILE A 198 7.77 1.16 10.18
C ILE A 198 7.10 0.59 11.43
N SER A 199 7.74 0.70 12.60
CA SER A 199 7.19 0.18 13.87
C SER A 199 5.78 0.70 14.17
N VAL A 200 5.54 2.00 13.99
CA VAL A 200 4.20 2.57 14.23
C VAL A 200 3.16 2.03 13.24
N ARG A 201 3.53 1.71 12.00
CA ARG A 201 2.62 1.09 11.01
C ARG A 201 2.36 -0.38 11.33
N LEU A 202 3.36 -1.10 11.83
CA LEU A 202 3.18 -2.46 12.35
C LEU A 202 2.24 -2.47 13.56
N GLU A 203 2.33 -1.49 14.45
CA GLU A 203 1.38 -1.31 15.55
C GLU A 203 -0.04 -1.06 15.06
N VAL A 204 -0.23 -0.27 14.00
CA VAL A 204 -1.55 -0.11 13.35
C VAL A 204 -2.05 -1.44 12.81
N GLY A 205 -1.22 -2.20 12.08
CA GLY A 205 -1.58 -3.53 11.60
C GLY A 205 -2.04 -4.45 12.74
N ARG A 206 -1.30 -4.48 13.86
CA ARG A 206 -1.66 -5.25 15.06
C ARG A 206 -2.95 -4.75 15.70
N TYR A 207 -3.15 -3.44 15.82
CA TYR A 207 -4.35 -2.83 16.40
C TYR A 207 -5.61 -3.23 15.62
N TRP A 208 -5.55 -3.19 14.30
CA TRP A 208 -6.68 -3.60 13.44
C TRP A 208 -6.79 -5.11 13.23
N GLY A 209 -5.77 -5.89 13.62
CA GLY A 209 -5.71 -7.33 13.36
C GLY A 209 -5.43 -7.68 11.89
N CYS A 210 -4.77 -6.78 11.15
CA CYS A 210 -4.36 -6.95 9.77
C CYS A 210 -3.00 -7.66 9.66
N GLY A 211 -2.77 -8.31 8.51
CA GLY A 211 -1.42 -8.64 8.06
C GLY A 211 -0.73 -7.42 7.45
N ILE A 212 0.44 -7.63 6.84
CA ILE A 212 1.20 -6.57 6.15
C ILE A 212 1.56 -7.00 4.73
N SER A 213 1.70 -6.04 3.82
CA SER A 213 2.32 -6.21 2.52
C SER A 213 3.41 -5.16 2.33
N ILE A 214 4.54 -5.53 1.71
CA ILE A 214 5.72 -4.67 1.59
C ILE A 214 6.00 -4.40 0.12
N TRP A 215 6.14 -3.12 -0.23
CA TRP A 215 6.54 -2.67 -1.56
C TRP A 215 7.86 -1.90 -1.53
N GLU A 216 8.98 -2.43 -2.02
CA GLU A 216 9.25 -3.85 -2.27
C GLU A 216 10.54 -4.31 -1.59
N ILE A 217 10.74 -5.63 -1.53
CA ILE A 217 11.97 -6.24 -1.05
C ILE A 217 13.12 -5.83 -1.99
N GLY A 218 14.11 -5.12 -1.46
CA GLY A 218 15.25 -4.59 -2.22
C GLY A 218 15.31 -3.06 -2.30
N GLN A 219 14.25 -2.36 -1.89
CA GLN A 219 14.23 -0.89 -1.81
C GLN A 219 14.52 -0.37 -0.40
N GLY A 220 14.32 -1.21 0.61
CA GLY A 220 14.51 -0.91 2.03
C GLY A 220 15.97 -1.00 2.50
N LEU A 221 16.18 -0.78 3.79
CA LEU A 221 17.44 -1.06 4.49
C LEU A 221 17.33 -2.40 5.21
N ASP A 222 18.42 -3.18 5.27
CA ASP A 222 18.41 -4.56 5.79
C ASP A 222 17.84 -4.67 7.22
N PHE A 223 18.14 -3.71 8.09
CA PHE A 223 17.65 -3.70 9.47
C PHE A 223 16.14 -3.43 9.60
N PHE A 224 15.43 -3.14 8.50
CA PHE A 224 13.96 -3.09 8.53
C PHE A 224 13.35 -4.47 8.77
N PHE A 225 14.01 -5.54 8.33
CA PHE A 225 13.53 -6.90 8.51
C PHE A 225 13.59 -7.37 9.97
N ASP A 226 14.45 -6.75 10.80
CA ASP A 226 14.53 -7.05 12.24
C ASP A 226 13.27 -6.63 13.03
N LEU A 227 12.37 -5.86 12.40
CA LEU A 227 11.11 -5.40 13.01
C LEU A 227 9.91 -6.32 12.74
N LEU A 228 10.04 -7.24 11.76
CA LEU A 228 8.96 -8.08 11.26
C LEU A 228 8.86 -9.40 12.04
#